data_AF-A0A918RR94-F1
#
_entry.id   AF-A0A918RR94-F1
#
_cell.length_a   1.000
_cell.length_b   1.000
_cell.length_c   1.000
_cell.angle_alpha   90.00
_cell.angle_beta   90.00
_cell.angle_gamma   90.00
#
_symmetry.space_group_name_H-M   'P 1'
#
loop_
_entity.id
_entity.type
_entity.pdbx_description
1 polymer ?
#
loop_
_entity_poly.entity_id
_entity_poly.type
_entity_poly.pdbx_seq_one_letter_code
_entity_poly.pdbx_strand_id
1 'polypeptide(L)'
;MPAAAPVAVDPFEDIYAAIQESADMERQLDQLSATIAEQIASADTSLAIAEARYPGLSKAMVAGFRPVLAGYSARVRESFRPRMIAVFRDKLSASEARDVAAFYRSPMGKRLLGGVVESFDAKATITSALKDKEVSAAAVQADTDAAVRGALAQFTQDDFAALGELARRQPGLMKLGAIGEALGPIRAEMENQPLTDAEQQALSDSIVASLDKHISAAEAKAAGK
;
A
#
# COMPACT_ATOMS: atom_id res chain seq x y z
N MET A 1 -9.66 -1.97 -44.68
CA MET A 1 -10.02 -2.63 -43.41
C MET A 1 -10.56 -1.56 -42.48
N PRO A 2 -11.77 -1.69 -41.92
CA PRO A 2 -12.27 -0.70 -40.97
C PRO A 2 -11.41 -0.76 -39.70
N ALA A 3 -10.95 0.40 -39.25
CA ALA A 3 -10.27 0.55 -37.97
C ALA A 3 -11.21 0.07 -36.86
N ALA A 4 -10.74 -0.84 -36.01
CA ALA A 4 -11.49 -1.24 -34.81
C ALA A 4 -11.83 0.03 -34.02
N ALA A 5 -13.12 0.23 -33.72
CA ALA A 5 -13.54 1.31 -32.84
C ALA A 5 -12.75 1.19 -31.52
N PRO A 6 -12.20 2.30 -30.99
CA PRO A 6 -11.49 2.24 -29.73
C PRO A 6 -12.44 1.65 -28.67
N VAL A 7 -12.00 0.58 -28.01
CA VAL A 7 -12.74 -0.01 -26.89
C VAL A 7 -12.98 1.11 -25.90
N ALA A 8 -14.25 1.44 -25.66
CA ALA A 8 -14.61 2.48 -24.71
C ALA A 8 -14.16 2.02 -23.32
N VAL A 9 -13.09 2.62 -22.81
CA VAL A 9 -12.59 2.36 -21.45
C VAL A 9 -13.68 2.79 -20.47
N ASP A 10 -14.06 1.90 -19.56
CA ASP A 10 -14.98 2.24 -18.47
C ASP A 10 -14.31 3.34 -17.62
N PRO A 11 -14.93 4.53 -17.47
CA PRO A 11 -14.29 5.65 -16.80
C PRO A 11 -14.00 5.38 -15.31
N PHE A 12 -14.73 4.45 -14.67
CA PHE A 12 -14.49 4.09 -13.27
C PHE A 12 -13.32 3.11 -13.13
N GLU A 13 -13.16 2.19 -14.10
CA GLU A 13 -11.96 1.36 -14.23
C GLU A 13 -10.72 2.22 -14.51
N ASP A 14 -10.89 3.29 -15.28
CA ASP A 14 -9.80 4.20 -15.64
C ASP A 14 -9.23 4.95 -14.41
N ILE A 15 -10.07 5.26 -13.41
CA ILE A 15 -9.57 5.80 -12.12
C ILE A 15 -8.66 4.79 -11.44
N TYR A 16 -9.10 3.53 -11.36
CA TYR A 16 -8.32 2.48 -10.71
C TYR A 16 -6.97 2.29 -11.41
N ALA A 17 -6.98 2.25 -12.75
CA ALA A 17 -5.76 2.20 -13.55
C ALA A 17 -4.86 3.42 -13.32
N ALA A 18 -5.41 4.64 -13.34
CA ALA A 18 -4.66 5.87 -13.11
C ALA A 18 -3.98 5.90 -11.73
N ILE A 19 -4.64 5.38 -10.68
CA ILE A 19 -4.03 5.27 -9.35
C ILE A 19 -2.87 4.28 -9.37
N GLN A 20 -3.04 3.09 -9.97
CA GLN A 20 -2.00 2.07 -10.03
C GLN A 20 -0.79 2.51 -10.88
N GLU A 21 -1.02 3.22 -11.98
CA GLU A 21 0.04 3.78 -12.84
C GLU A 21 0.87 4.84 -12.12
N SER A 22 0.23 5.64 -11.26
CA SER A 22 0.86 6.75 -10.55
C SER A 22 1.45 6.37 -9.20
N ALA A 23 0.99 5.25 -8.61
CA ALA A 23 1.51 4.75 -7.35
C ALA A 23 2.70 3.81 -7.59
N ASP A 24 3.83 4.12 -6.95
CA ASP A 24 5.01 3.26 -6.96
C ASP A 24 4.81 2.08 -5.99
N MET A 25 4.17 1.02 -6.50
CA MET A 25 3.78 -0.16 -5.71
C MET A 25 4.98 -0.92 -5.15
N GLU A 26 6.12 -0.91 -5.85
CA GLU A 26 7.35 -1.51 -5.34
C GLU A 26 7.90 -0.72 -4.17
N ARG A 27 7.93 0.63 -4.27
CA ARG A 27 8.31 1.49 -3.14
C ARG A 27 7.37 1.31 -1.95
N GLN A 28 6.06 1.24 -2.19
CA GLN A 28 5.09 1.00 -1.12
C GLN A 28 5.34 -0.34 -0.41
N LEU A 29 5.66 -1.39 -1.16
CA LEU A 29 5.98 -2.70 -0.60
C LEU A 29 7.30 -2.67 0.19
N ASP A 30 8.30 -1.90 -0.26
CA ASP A 30 9.56 -1.72 0.47
C ASP A 30 9.36 -0.99 1.80
N GLN A 31 8.51 0.04 1.83
CA GLN A 31 8.16 0.75 3.06
C GLN A 31 7.38 -0.14 4.03
N LEU A 32 6.38 -0.87 3.54
CA LEU A 32 5.65 -1.86 4.34
C LEU A 32 6.62 -2.88 4.94
N SER A 33 7.56 -3.39 4.14
CA SER A 33 8.59 -4.34 4.58
C SER A 33 9.47 -3.74 5.68
N ALA A 34 9.86 -2.47 5.55
CA ALA A 34 10.63 -1.76 6.58
C ALA A 34 9.84 -1.61 7.88
N THR A 35 8.57 -1.21 7.81
CA THR A 35 7.69 -1.07 8.99
C THR A 35 7.47 -2.41 9.69
N ILE A 36 7.26 -3.50 8.93
CA ILE A 36 7.13 -4.85 9.51
C ILE A 36 8.42 -5.25 10.23
N ALA A 37 9.59 -5.03 9.62
CA ALA A 37 10.87 -5.37 10.24
C ALA A 37 11.09 -4.62 11.57
N GLU A 38 10.74 -3.33 11.62
CA GLU A 38 10.82 -2.51 12.83
C GLU A 38 9.85 -3.01 13.92
N GLN A 39 8.60 -3.30 13.54
CA GLN A 39 7.59 -3.78 14.49
C GLN A 39 7.97 -5.14 15.08
N ILE A 40 8.42 -6.08 14.24
CA ILE A 40 8.90 -7.40 14.67
C ILE A 40 10.05 -7.27 15.69
N ALA A 41 11.05 -6.44 15.39
CA ALA A 41 12.18 -6.23 16.28
C ALA A 41 11.77 -5.64 17.64
N SER A 42 10.69 -4.86 17.67
CA SER A 42 10.19 -4.21 18.89
C SER A 42 9.17 -5.05 19.69
N ALA A 43 8.50 -6.02 19.05
CA ALA A 43 7.35 -6.72 19.63
C ALA A 43 7.71 -8.00 20.41
N ASP A 44 8.83 -8.66 20.08
CA ASP A 44 9.23 -9.93 20.69
C ASP A 44 10.61 -9.82 21.34
N THR A 45 10.69 -10.05 22.66
CA THR A 45 11.95 -10.00 23.42
C THR A 45 13.00 -10.99 22.93
N SER A 46 12.58 -12.17 22.46
CA SER A 46 13.48 -13.19 21.91
C SER A 46 14.06 -12.75 20.57
N LEU A 47 13.25 -12.13 19.71
CA LEU A 47 13.73 -11.57 18.45
C LEU A 47 14.61 -10.34 18.67
N ALA A 48 14.32 -9.50 19.66
CA ALA A 48 15.19 -8.40 20.03
C ALA A 48 16.58 -8.89 20.48
N ILE A 49 16.65 -9.97 21.26
CA ILE A 49 17.91 -10.62 21.65
C ILE A 49 18.61 -11.20 20.41
N ALA A 50 17.87 -11.86 19.52
CA ALA A 50 18.43 -12.42 18.29
C ALA A 50 18.97 -11.34 17.35
N GLU A 51 18.26 -10.21 17.21
CA GLU A 51 18.70 -9.03 16.45
C GLU A 51 19.97 -8.42 17.06
N ALA A 52 20.07 -8.34 18.39
CA ALA A 52 21.29 -7.86 19.07
C ALA A 52 22.49 -8.79 18.83
N ARG A 53 22.26 -10.10 18.73
CA ARG A 53 23.29 -11.10 18.43
C ARG A 53 23.64 -11.16 16.94
N TYR A 54 22.66 -10.98 16.07
CA TYR A 54 22.77 -11.06 14.62
C TYR A 54 22.15 -9.80 13.98
N PRO A 55 22.87 -8.65 13.96
CA PRO A 55 22.33 -7.41 13.42
C PRO A 55 21.81 -7.55 11.98
N GLY A 56 20.62 -7.02 11.72
CA GLY A 56 19.92 -7.10 10.44
C GLY A 56 19.04 -8.34 10.26
N LEU A 57 18.86 -9.17 11.29
CA LEU A 57 18.07 -10.42 11.21
C LEU A 57 16.62 -10.15 10.79
N SER A 58 15.97 -9.17 11.40
CA SER A 58 14.58 -8.80 11.13
C SER A 58 14.41 -8.34 9.68
N LYS A 59 15.38 -7.58 9.15
CA LYS A 59 15.40 -7.16 7.75
C LYS A 59 15.59 -8.34 6.80
N ALA A 60 16.49 -9.26 7.12
CA ALA A 60 16.74 -10.46 6.31
C ALA A 60 15.50 -11.38 6.27
N MET A 61 14.81 -11.51 7.41
CA MET A 61 13.56 -12.26 7.51
C MET A 61 12.47 -11.66 6.62
N VAL A 62 12.20 -10.35 6.75
CA VAL A 62 11.19 -9.68 5.91
C VAL A 62 11.56 -9.73 4.42
N ALA A 63 12.83 -9.53 4.08
CA ALA A 63 13.30 -9.67 2.69
C ALA A 63 13.02 -11.08 2.13
N GLY A 64 13.07 -12.12 2.97
CA GLY A 64 12.76 -13.50 2.60
C GLY A 64 11.33 -13.71 2.19
N PHE A 65 10.38 -13.10 2.90
CA PHE A 65 8.95 -13.27 2.64
C PHE A 65 8.30 -12.12 1.86
N ARG A 66 9.06 -11.08 1.48
CA ARG A 66 8.59 -9.99 0.60
C ARG A 66 7.90 -10.50 -0.68
N PRO A 67 8.39 -11.55 -1.37
CA PRO A 67 7.67 -12.10 -2.53
C PRO A 67 6.28 -12.65 -2.20
N VAL A 68 6.10 -13.21 -1.00
CA VAL A 68 4.79 -13.70 -0.52
C VAL A 68 3.86 -12.53 -0.28
N LEU A 69 4.34 -11.45 0.36
CA LEU A 69 3.55 -10.20 0.52
C LEU A 69 3.13 -9.59 -0.82
N ALA A 70 4.03 -9.58 -1.80
CA ALA A 70 3.73 -9.10 -3.14
C ALA A 70 2.62 -9.92 -3.81
N GLY A 71 2.73 -11.26 -3.75
CA GLY A 71 1.74 -12.19 -4.28
C GLY A 71 0.38 -12.06 -3.62
N TYR A 72 0.36 -12.01 -2.29
CA TYR A 72 -0.84 -11.76 -1.49
C TYR A 72 -1.52 -10.44 -1.90
N SER A 73 -0.76 -9.34 -1.92
CA SER A 73 -1.26 -8.02 -2.28
C SER A 73 -1.82 -7.98 -3.70
N ALA A 74 -1.19 -8.63 -4.67
CA ALA A 74 -1.69 -8.72 -6.04
C ALA A 74 -3.01 -9.50 -6.11
N ARG A 75 -3.07 -10.68 -5.48
CA ARG A 75 -4.28 -11.52 -5.46
C ARG A 75 -5.47 -10.79 -4.84
N VAL A 76 -5.27 -10.21 -3.66
CA VAL A 76 -6.33 -9.54 -2.91
C VAL A 76 -6.80 -8.28 -3.66
N ARG A 77 -5.89 -7.50 -4.25
CA ARG A 77 -6.28 -6.36 -5.09
C ARG A 77 -7.17 -6.79 -6.26
N GLU A 78 -6.81 -7.87 -6.95
CA GLU A 78 -7.60 -8.35 -8.08
C GLU A 78 -9.00 -8.83 -7.65
N SER A 79 -9.11 -9.56 -6.53
CA SER A 79 -10.42 -10.05 -6.06
C SER A 79 -11.34 -8.94 -5.54
N PHE A 80 -10.79 -7.84 -5.02
CA PHE A 80 -11.57 -6.71 -4.50
C PHE A 80 -11.78 -5.57 -5.51
N ARG A 81 -11.06 -5.58 -6.64
CA ARG A 81 -11.14 -4.55 -7.68
C ARG A 81 -12.59 -4.21 -8.08
N PRO A 82 -13.50 -5.16 -8.36
CA PRO A 82 -14.88 -4.84 -8.73
C PRO A 82 -15.63 -4.03 -7.66
N ARG A 83 -15.39 -4.31 -6.38
CA ARG A 83 -16.01 -3.60 -5.25
C ARG A 83 -15.46 -2.18 -5.11
N MET A 84 -14.16 -2.00 -5.31
CA MET A 84 -13.54 -0.67 -5.30
C MET A 84 -14.09 0.20 -6.43
N ILE A 85 -14.25 -0.35 -7.64
CA ILE A 85 -14.82 0.37 -8.78
C ILE A 85 -16.30 0.72 -8.55
N ALA A 86 -17.04 -0.15 -7.88
CA ALA A 86 -18.43 0.13 -7.51
C ALA A 86 -18.55 1.37 -6.62
N VAL A 87 -17.58 1.61 -5.72
CA VAL A 87 -17.54 2.85 -4.91
C VAL A 87 -17.36 4.08 -5.80
N PHE A 88 -16.47 4.04 -6.79
CA PHE A 88 -16.33 5.14 -7.74
C PHE A 88 -17.63 5.39 -8.50
N ARG A 89 -18.29 4.32 -8.94
CA ARG A 89 -19.57 4.40 -9.67
C ARG A 89 -20.70 4.98 -8.83
N ASP A 90 -20.72 4.71 -7.53
CA ASP A 90 -21.72 5.25 -6.60
C ASP A 90 -21.52 6.75 -6.32
N LYS A 91 -20.27 7.21 -6.27
CA LYS A 91 -19.94 8.60 -5.87
C LYS A 91 -19.76 9.56 -7.06
N LEU A 92 -19.42 9.04 -8.23
CA LEU A 92 -19.05 9.84 -9.39
C LEU A 92 -19.98 9.58 -10.57
N SER A 93 -20.29 10.64 -11.30
CA SER A 93 -20.76 10.52 -12.68
C SER A 93 -19.63 10.06 -13.60
N ALA A 94 -19.97 9.55 -14.78
CA ALA A 94 -18.97 9.15 -15.78
C ALA A 94 -18.05 10.32 -16.22
N SER A 95 -18.55 11.56 -16.23
CA SER A 95 -17.72 12.73 -16.55
C SER A 95 -16.73 13.02 -15.43
N GLU A 96 -17.20 13.07 -14.19
CA GLU A 96 -16.34 13.30 -13.02
C GLU A 96 -15.28 12.20 -12.89
N ALA A 97 -15.63 10.95 -13.19
CA ALA A 97 -14.68 9.84 -13.17
C ALA A 97 -13.52 10.03 -14.16
N ARG A 98 -13.80 10.52 -15.37
CA ARG A 98 -12.75 10.87 -16.35
C ARG A 98 -11.86 12.00 -15.86
N ASP A 99 -12.45 13.02 -15.24
CA ASP A 99 -11.70 14.15 -14.69
C ASP A 99 -10.77 13.70 -13.55
N VAL A 100 -11.27 12.83 -12.66
CA VAL A 100 -10.49 12.24 -11.56
C VAL A 100 -9.34 11.38 -12.10
N ALA A 101 -9.61 10.52 -13.09
CA ALA A 101 -8.56 9.71 -13.72
C ALA A 101 -7.49 10.59 -14.40
N ALA A 102 -7.91 11.64 -15.10
CA ALA A 102 -6.99 12.61 -15.71
C ALA A 102 -6.16 13.36 -14.65
N PHE A 103 -6.77 13.73 -13.51
CA PHE A 103 -6.07 14.33 -12.40
C PHE A 103 -4.98 13.41 -11.85
N TYR A 104 -5.27 12.14 -11.57
CA TYR A 104 -4.27 11.20 -11.05
C TYR A 104 -3.09 10.97 -12.00
N ARG A 105 -3.29 11.13 -13.32
CA ARG A 105 -2.22 11.08 -14.31
C ARG A 105 -1.46 12.40 -14.50
N SER A 106 -2.00 13.52 -14.01
CA SER A 106 -1.35 14.83 -14.08
C SER A 106 -0.10 14.91 -13.20
N PRO A 107 0.83 15.86 -13.45
CA PRO A 107 1.99 16.05 -12.58
C PRO A 107 1.61 16.29 -11.11
N MET A 108 0.52 17.01 -10.85
CA MET A 108 0.04 17.28 -9.50
C MET A 108 -0.52 16.02 -8.82
N GLY A 109 -1.31 15.22 -9.53
CA GLY A 109 -1.85 13.96 -9.01
C GLY A 109 -0.76 12.91 -8.77
N LYS A 110 0.23 12.83 -9.67
CA LYS A 110 1.42 11.97 -9.49
C LYS A 110 2.26 12.39 -8.29
N ARG A 111 2.48 13.70 -8.10
CA ARG A 111 3.19 14.20 -6.92
C ARG A 111 2.41 13.92 -5.63
N LEU A 112 1.07 14.09 -5.64
CA LEU A 112 0.23 13.75 -4.49
C LEU A 112 0.34 12.26 -4.15
N LEU A 113 0.13 11.37 -5.11
CA LEU A 113 0.21 9.92 -4.88
C LEU A 113 1.63 9.46 -4.53
N GLY A 114 2.66 10.03 -5.15
CA GLY A 114 4.06 9.80 -4.79
C GLY A 114 4.34 10.17 -3.34
N GLY A 115 3.89 11.35 -2.91
CA GLY A 115 3.99 11.79 -1.51
C GLY A 115 3.20 10.91 -0.54
N VAL A 116 2.05 10.38 -0.95
CA VAL A 116 1.26 9.42 -0.14
C VAL A 116 2.02 8.12 0.03
N VAL A 117 2.58 7.57 -1.05
CA VAL A 117 3.44 6.38 -0.98
C VAL A 117 4.62 6.68 -0.06
N GLU A 118 5.37 7.76 -0.29
CA GLU A 118 6.51 8.15 0.53
C GLU A 118 6.18 8.32 2.03
N SER A 119 4.97 8.76 2.35
CA SER A 119 4.53 9.02 3.73
C SER A 119 3.80 7.85 4.38
N PHE A 120 3.60 6.73 3.66
CA PHE A 120 2.85 5.60 4.19
C PHE A 120 3.70 4.74 5.13
N ASP A 121 3.35 4.71 6.41
CA ASP A 121 3.83 3.74 7.40
C ASP A 121 2.63 2.94 7.92
N ALA A 122 2.55 1.64 7.64
CA ALA A 122 1.38 0.81 7.98
C ALA A 122 1.28 0.49 9.49
N LYS A 123 1.64 1.45 10.35
CA LYS A 123 1.92 1.23 11.77
C LYS A 123 0.66 0.92 12.56
N ALA A 124 -0.42 1.68 12.37
CA ALA A 124 -1.67 1.39 13.07
C ALA A 124 -2.27 0.07 12.59
N THR A 125 -2.20 -0.21 11.29
CA THR A 125 -2.64 -1.46 10.67
C THR A 125 -1.90 -2.67 11.26
N ILE A 126 -0.56 -2.64 11.27
CA ILE A 126 0.26 -3.72 11.85
C ILE A 126 -0.01 -3.86 13.35
N THR A 127 -0.13 -2.76 14.09
CA THR A 127 -0.43 -2.80 15.53
C THR A 127 -1.78 -3.46 15.81
N SER A 128 -2.81 -3.13 15.03
CA SER A 128 -4.13 -3.76 15.10
C SER A 128 -4.03 -5.26 14.85
N ALA A 129 -3.32 -5.66 13.78
CA ALA A 129 -3.13 -7.08 13.44
C ALA A 129 -2.40 -7.85 14.56
N LEU A 130 -1.37 -7.26 15.19
CA LEU A 130 -0.61 -7.92 16.26
C LEU A 130 -1.41 -8.03 17.57
N LYS A 131 -2.17 -6.98 17.92
CA LYS A 131 -2.89 -6.90 19.19
C LYS A 131 -4.22 -7.64 19.16
N ASP A 132 -5.02 -7.37 18.13
CA ASP A 132 -6.41 -7.79 18.05
C ASP A 132 -6.59 -9.01 17.12
N LYS A 133 -5.51 -9.45 16.46
CA LYS A 133 -5.51 -10.51 15.42
C LYS A 133 -6.41 -10.21 14.22
N GLU A 134 -6.77 -8.94 14.06
CA GLU A 134 -7.62 -8.42 13.01
C GLU A 134 -7.24 -6.96 12.73
N VAL A 135 -7.30 -6.55 11.46
CA VAL A 135 -7.12 -5.18 11.03
C VAL A 135 -8.46 -4.45 11.05
N SER A 136 -8.58 -3.42 11.89
CA SER A 136 -9.78 -2.57 11.90
C SER A 136 -9.78 -1.54 10.77
N ALA A 137 -10.97 -1.16 10.29
CA ALA A 137 -11.13 -0.04 9.35
C ALA A 137 -10.58 1.29 9.91
N ALA A 138 -10.67 1.49 11.22
CA ALA A 138 -10.12 2.67 11.88
C ALA A 138 -8.59 2.72 11.79
N ALA A 139 -7.90 1.57 11.93
CA ALA A 139 -6.45 1.50 11.79
C ALA A 139 -6.00 1.82 10.36
N VAL A 140 -6.67 1.24 9.36
CA VAL A 140 -6.41 1.53 7.94
C VAL A 140 -6.64 3.00 7.62
N GLN A 141 -7.73 3.58 8.12
CA GLN A 141 -8.04 4.99 7.92
C GLN A 141 -6.98 5.89 8.58
N ALA A 142 -6.52 5.55 9.79
CA ALA A 142 -5.50 6.32 10.49
C ALA A 142 -4.18 6.39 9.70
N ASP A 143 -3.71 5.26 9.18
CA ASP A 143 -2.49 5.20 8.35
C ASP A 143 -2.70 5.96 7.02
N THR A 144 -3.88 5.82 6.39
CA THR A 144 -4.21 6.52 5.14
C THR A 144 -4.23 8.04 5.35
N ASP A 145 -4.90 8.51 6.40
CA ASP A 145 -4.98 9.94 6.72
C ASP A 145 -3.60 10.51 7.08
N ALA A 146 -2.77 9.74 7.78
CA ALA A 146 -1.40 10.13 8.09
C ALA A 146 -0.58 10.29 6.79
N ALA A 147 -0.68 9.33 5.88
CA ALA A 147 0.01 9.38 4.58
C ALA A 147 -0.46 10.56 3.73
N VAL A 148 -1.77 10.83 3.66
CA VAL A 148 -2.33 11.99 2.94
C VAL A 148 -1.86 13.31 3.54
N ARG A 149 -1.88 13.44 4.87
CA ARG A 149 -1.34 14.64 5.55
C ARG A 149 0.15 14.82 5.29
N GLY A 150 0.93 13.73 5.31
CA GLY A 150 2.36 13.75 4.98
C GLY A 150 2.62 14.24 3.56
N ALA A 151 1.85 13.72 2.58
CA ALA A 151 1.93 14.16 1.19
C ALA A 151 1.58 15.64 1.02
N LEU A 152 0.51 16.11 1.66
CA LEU A 152 0.09 17.51 1.60
C LEU A 152 1.05 18.45 2.33
N ALA A 153 1.79 17.99 3.34
CA ALA A 153 2.80 18.79 4.01
C ALA A 153 3.97 19.17 3.09
N GLN A 154 4.16 18.45 1.97
CA GLN A 154 5.16 18.76 0.96
C GLN A 154 4.68 19.82 -0.05
N PHE A 155 3.42 20.24 0.01
CA PHE A 155 2.85 21.19 -0.95
C PHE A 155 3.15 22.64 -0.54
N THR A 156 3.43 23.48 -1.53
CA THR A 156 3.57 24.92 -1.36
C THR A 156 2.21 25.63 -1.37
N GLN A 157 2.18 26.91 -0.99
CA GLN A 157 0.95 27.72 -1.08
C GLN A 157 0.39 27.77 -2.51
N ASP A 158 1.26 27.87 -3.52
CA ASP A 158 0.87 27.88 -4.93
C ASP A 158 0.25 26.54 -5.35
N ASP A 159 0.76 25.43 -4.81
CA ASP A 159 0.20 24.10 -5.05
C ASP A 159 -1.22 23.98 -4.49
N PHE A 160 -1.46 24.50 -3.29
CA PHE A 160 -2.80 24.53 -2.70
C PHE A 160 -3.75 25.44 -3.51
N ALA A 161 -3.28 26.59 -3.99
CA ALA A 161 -4.07 27.45 -4.85
C ALA A 161 -4.44 26.74 -6.17
N ALA A 162 -3.47 26.08 -6.81
CA ALA A 162 -3.70 25.31 -8.03
C ALA A 162 -4.67 24.13 -7.81
N LEU A 163 -4.53 23.41 -6.69
CA LEU A 163 -5.43 22.32 -6.32
C LEU A 163 -6.85 22.84 -6.06
N GLY A 164 -7.00 23.98 -5.39
CA GLY A 164 -8.30 24.62 -5.13
C GLY A 164 -8.99 25.12 -6.41
N GLU A 165 -8.25 25.72 -7.34
CA GLU A 165 -8.76 26.07 -8.67
C GLU A 165 -9.20 24.83 -9.44
N LEU A 166 -8.38 23.77 -9.42
CA LEU A 166 -8.71 22.53 -10.10
C LEU A 166 -9.98 21.89 -9.52
N ALA A 167 -10.09 21.81 -8.19
CA ALA A 167 -11.24 21.22 -7.51
C ALA A 167 -12.54 22.00 -7.75
N ARG A 168 -12.46 23.32 -7.93
CA ARG A 168 -13.63 24.13 -8.39
C ARG A 168 -14.06 23.81 -9.81
N ARG A 169 -13.11 23.52 -10.70
CA ARG A 169 -13.38 23.17 -12.11
C ARG A 169 -13.80 21.71 -12.29
N GLN A 170 -13.39 20.84 -11.38
CA GLN A 170 -13.62 19.39 -11.41
C GLN A 170 -14.31 18.96 -10.11
N PRO A 171 -15.66 19.05 -10.04
CA PRO A 171 -16.42 18.74 -8.83
C PRO A 171 -16.17 17.33 -8.27
N GLY A 172 -15.77 16.38 -9.11
CA GLY A 172 -15.37 15.03 -8.69
C GLY A 172 -14.20 15.01 -7.70
N LEU A 173 -13.27 15.96 -7.80
CA LEU A 173 -12.13 16.05 -6.87
C LEU A 173 -12.57 16.41 -5.44
N MET A 174 -13.66 17.17 -5.30
CA MET A 174 -14.23 17.51 -4.00
C MET A 174 -14.85 16.28 -3.31
N LYS A 175 -15.08 15.18 -4.02
CA LYS A 175 -15.66 13.93 -3.49
C LYS A 175 -14.61 12.91 -3.06
N LEU A 176 -13.32 13.16 -3.27
CA LEU A 176 -12.25 12.21 -2.96
C LEU A 176 -12.20 11.83 -1.47
N GLY A 177 -12.53 12.75 -0.56
CA GLY A 177 -12.63 12.44 0.88
C GLY A 177 -13.69 11.38 1.17
N ALA A 178 -14.93 11.59 0.69
CA ALA A 178 -16.03 10.64 0.88
C ALA A 178 -15.79 9.30 0.15
N ILE A 179 -15.05 9.31 -0.96
CA ILE A 179 -14.60 8.09 -1.63
C ILE A 179 -13.61 7.34 -0.74
N GLY A 180 -12.63 8.03 -0.15
CA GLY A 180 -11.67 7.44 0.78
C GLY A 180 -12.35 6.77 1.97
N GLU A 181 -13.30 7.47 2.61
CA GLU A 181 -14.12 6.93 3.70
C GLU A 181 -14.88 5.66 3.30
N ALA A 182 -15.46 5.63 2.09
CA ALA A 182 -16.18 4.46 1.58
C ALA A 182 -15.25 3.29 1.21
N LEU A 183 -14.00 3.56 0.86
CA LEU A 183 -13.00 2.53 0.57
C LEU A 183 -12.37 1.95 1.84
N GLY A 184 -12.37 2.67 2.96
CA GLY A 184 -11.75 2.25 4.23
C GLY A 184 -12.19 0.84 4.70
N PRO A 185 -13.50 0.55 4.82
CA PRO A 185 -13.99 -0.78 5.20
C PRO A 185 -13.56 -1.88 4.22
N ILE A 186 -13.62 -1.60 2.91
CA ILE A 186 -13.18 -2.54 1.87
C ILE A 186 -11.70 -2.86 2.05
N ARG A 187 -10.88 -1.85 2.35
CA ARG A 187 -9.45 -2.03 2.56
C ARG A 187 -9.17 -2.84 3.83
N ALA A 188 -9.91 -2.65 4.92
CA ALA A 188 -9.78 -3.52 6.09
C ALA A 188 -10.13 -4.98 5.79
N GLU A 189 -11.19 -5.24 5.04
CA GLU A 189 -11.52 -6.60 4.59
C GLU A 189 -10.44 -7.22 3.70
N MET A 190 -9.74 -6.41 2.90
CA MET A 190 -8.59 -6.84 2.12
C MET A 190 -7.43 -7.27 3.03
N GLU A 191 -7.07 -6.47 4.03
CA GLU A 191 -5.96 -6.79 4.94
C GLU A 191 -6.25 -8.02 5.81
N ASN A 192 -7.52 -8.33 6.06
CA ASN A 192 -7.97 -9.52 6.80
C ASN A 192 -8.19 -10.77 5.92
N GLN A 193 -7.86 -10.73 4.62
CA GLN A 193 -7.95 -11.94 3.81
C GLN A 193 -6.97 -13.00 4.32
N PRO A 194 -7.41 -14.26 4.47
CA PRO A 194 -6.49 -15.31 4.88
C PRO A 194 -5.45 -15.55 3.79
N LEU A 195 -4.24 -15.91 4.22
CA LEU A 195 -3.26 -16.54 3.34
C LEU A 195 -3.85 -17.86 2.83
N THR A 196 -3.55 -18.22 1.58
CA THR A 196 -3.78 -19.60 1.13
C THR A 196 -2.75 -20.53 1.76
N ASP A 197 -3.05 -21.83 1.78
CA ASP A 197 -2.10 -22.86 2.23
C ASP A 197 -0.73 -22.73 1.54
N ALA A 198 -0.73 -22.44 0.23
CA ALA A 198 0.50 -22.24 -0.54
C ALA A 198 1.29 -21.00 -0.10
N GLU A 199 0.60 -19.89 0.18
CA GLU A 199 1.25 -18.66 0.69
C GLU A 199 1.73 -18.85 2.12
N GLN A 200 0.98 -19.56 2.97
CA GLN A 200 1.36 -19.84 4.34
C GLN A 200 2.58 -20.76 4.41
N GLN A 201 2.64 -21.77 3.54
CA GLN A 201 3.82 -22.63 3.39
C GLN A 201 5.02 -21.82 2.89
N ALA A 202 4.85 -21.03 1.82
CA ALA A 202 5.92 -20.19 1.28
C ALA A 202 6.44 -19.17 2.31
N LEU A 203 5.55 -18.56 3.10
CA LEU A 203 5.92 -17.65 4.19
C LEU A 203 6.81 -18.36 5.21
N SER A 204 6.40 -19.55 5.65
CA SER A 204 7.11 -20.34 6.65
C SER A 204 8.50 -20.77 6.14
N ASP A 205 8.57 -21.28 4.91
CA ASP A 205 9.82 -21.68 4.26
C ASP A 205 10.77 -20.49 4.07
N SER A 206 10.24 -19.34 3.64
CA SER A 206 11.00 -18.10 3.48
C SER A 206 11.59 -17.60 4.80
N ILE A 207 10.83 -17.67 5.90
CA ILE A 207 11.32 -17.25 7.22
C ILE A 207 12.49 -18.14 7.65
N VAL A 208 12.32 -19.47 7.62
CA VAL A 208 13.36 -20.42 8.03
C VAL A 208 14.62 -20.25 7.18
N ALA A 209 14.48 -20.23 5.86
CA ALA A 209 15.61 -20.09 4.94
C ALA A 209 16.36 -18.76 5.12
N SER A 210 15.65 -17.65 5.38
CA SER A 210 16.27 -16.35 5.63
C SER A 210 17.04 -16.31 6.95
N LEU A 211 16.47 -16.89 8.02
CA LEU A 211 17.14 -16.97 9.31
C LEU A 211 18.43 -17.79 9.21
N ASP A 212 18.35 -19.00 8.65
CA ASP A 212 19.49 -19.90 8.48
C ASP A 212 20.61 -19.25 7.66
N LYS A 213 20.24 -18.62 6.53
CA LYS A 213 21.20 -17.93 5.66
C LYS A 213 21.89 -16.78 6.37
N HIS A 214 21.13 -15.93 7.08
CA HIS A 214 21.69 -14.74 7.75
C HIS A 214 22.60 -15.11 8.91
N ILE A 215 22.16 -16.06 9.75
CA ILE A 215 22.94 -16.56 10.89
C ILE A 215 24.23 -17.23 10.40
N SER A 216 24.13 -18.13 9.42
CA SER A 216 25.30 -18.83 8.88
C SER A 216 26.32 -17.86 8.28
N ALA A 217 25.86 -16.82 7.56
CA ALA A 217 26.73 -15.79 7.00
C ALA A 217 27.42 -14.96 8.09
N ALA A 218 26.70 -14.59 9.16
CA ALA A 218 27.26 -13.87 10.28
C ALA A 218 28.33 -14.69 11.03
N GLU A 219 28.09 -16.00 11.22
CA GLU A 219 29.03 -16.91 11.87
C GLU A 219 30.27 -17.19 11.03
N ALA A 220 30.11 -17.36 9.71
CA ALA A 220 31.25 -17.48 8.79
C ALA A 220 32.14 -16.24 8.84
N LYS A 221 31.54 -15.05 8.83
CA LYS A 221 32.26 -13.78 8.96
C LYS A 221 32.99 -13.64 10.30
N ALA A 222 32.37 -14.06 11.39
CA ALA A 222 33.00 -14.08 12.71
C ALA A 222 34.18 -15.08 12.80
N ALA A 223 34.11 -16.17 12.04
CA ALA A 223 35.17 -17.17 11.92
C ALA A 223 36.31 -16.78 10.95
N GLY A 224 36.27 -15.59 10.35
CA GLY A 224 37.28 -15.11 9.40
C GLY A 224 37.27 -15.81 8.05
N LYS A 225 36.12 -16.36 7.64
CA LYS A 225 35.88 -16.97 6.32
C LYS A 225 35.16 -16.02 5.38
#